data_AF-A0A8J8DEU8-F1
#
_entry.id   AF-A0A8J8DEU8-F1
#
_cell.length_a   1.000
_cell.length_b   1.000
_cell.length_c   1.000
_cell.angle_alpha   90.00
_cell.angle_beta   90.00
_cell.angle_gamma   90.00
#
_symmetry.space_group_name_H-M   'P 1'
#
loop_
_entity.id
_entity.type
_entity.pdbx_description
1 polymer ?
#
loop_
_entity_poly.entity_id
_entity_poly.type
_entity_poly.pdbx_seq_one_letter_code
_entity_poly.pdbx_strand_id
1 'polypeptide(L)'
;MRRLLIALPFLVLGLFYLFMELRMGYLMVVLLGWLTFALEYRYGGESKEGEELVAFSVSASIVIAPLHVAFAEVFAVFIFLMEVASLFAKFKLFSRS
;
A
#
# COMPACT_ATOMS: atom_id res chain seq x y z
N MET A 1 12.69 -0.04 7.99
CA MET A 1 12.36 0.61 6.70
C MET A 1 12.96 -0.07 5.47
N ARG A 2 14.06 -0.82 5.54
CA ARG A 2 14.67 -1.46 4.34
C ARG A 2 13.72 -2.45 3.63
N ARG A 3 12.78 -3.06 4.36
CA ARG A 3 11.85 -4.07 3.84
C ARG A 3 10.70 -3.42 3.07
N LEU A 4 10.22 -2.26 3.53
CA LEU A 4 9.21 -1.47 2.82
C LEU A 4 9.65 -1.10 1.40
N LEU A 5 10.94 -0.80 1.21
CA LEU A 5 11.51 -0.44 -0.10
C LEU A 5 11.39 -1.54 -1.16
N ILE A 6 11.11 -2.79 -0.76
CA ILE A 6 10.84 -3.90 -1.69
C ILE A 6 9.59 -3.61 -2.53
N ALA A 7 8.62 -2.84 -2.01
CA ALA A 7 7.42 -2.46 -2.77
C ALA A 7 7.66 -1.38 -3.82
N LEU A 8 8.75 -0.61 -3.72
CA LEU A 8 9.04 0.51 -4.62
C LEU A 8 9.12 0.11 -6.11
N PRO A 9 9.87 -0.94 -6.53
CA PRO A 9 9.87 -1.36 -7.93
C PRO A 9 8.48 -1.75 -8.43
N PHE A 10 7.62 -2.32 -7.59
CA PHE A 10 6.25 -2.66 -7.95
C PHE A 10 5.38 -1.41 -8.09
N LEU A 11 5.55 -0.40 -7.23
CA LEU A 11 4.83 0.87 -7.40
C LEU A 11 5.19 1.58 -8.72
N VAL A 12 6.46 1.52 -9.12
CA VAL A 12 6.90 2.01 -10.44
C VAL A 12 6.27 1.19 -11.57
N LEU A 13 6.21 -0.13 -11.44
CA LEU A 13 5.51 -1.01 -12.39
C LEU A 13 4.01 -0.65 -12.50
N GLY A 14 3.37 -0.31 -11.38
CA GLY A 14 1.99 0.17 -11.36
C GLY A 14 1.78 1.46 -12.17
N LEU A 15 2.70 2.42 -12.03
CA LEU A 15 2.68 3.64 -12.85
C LEU A 15 2.87 3.32 -14.33
N PHE A 16 3.73 2.35 -14.66
CA PHE A 16 3.89 1.88 -16.04
C PHE A 16 2.59 1.29 -16.59
N TYR A 17 1.87 0.45 -15.83
CA TYR A 17 0.56 -0.06 -16.25
C TYR A 17 -0.45 1.06 -16.49
N LEU A 18 -0.47 2.07 -15.62
CA LEU A 18 -1.36 3.22 -15.77
C LEU A 18 -1.04 4.06 -17.02
N PHE A 19 0.25 4.17 -17.37
CA PHE A 19 0.70 4.86 -18.57
C PHE A 19 0.34 4.10 -19.85
N MET A 20 0.44 2.77 -19.83
CA MET A 20 0.05 1.92 -20.94
C MET A 20 -1.46 1.88 -21.14
N GLU A 21 -2.23 1.87 -20.04
CA GLU A 21 -3.68 1.78 -20.10
C GLU A 21 -4.34 2.53 -18.92
N LEU A 22 -4.91 3.70 -19.22
CA LEU A 22 -5.57 4.53 -18.22
C LEU A 22 -6.95 3.98 -17.84
N ARG A 23 -6.99 3.03 -16.91
CA ARG A 23 -8.21 2.49 -16.30
C ARG A 23 -8.38 3.00 -14.88
N MET A 24 -9.62 3.32 -14.51
CA MET A 24 -9.95 3.80 -13.15
C MET A 24 -9.51 2.80 -12.07
N GLY A 25 -9.66 1.49 -12.30
CA GLY A 25 -9.21 0.47 -11.35
C GLY A 25 -7.69 0.48 -11.14
N TYR A 26 -6.89 0.61 -12.20
CA TYR A 26 -5.44 0.72 -12.06
C TYR A 26 -5.03 2.01 -11.34
N LEU A 27 -5.71 3.13 -11.65
CA LEU A 27 -5.49 4.39 -10.94
C LEU A 27 -5.73 4.23 -9.44
N MET A 28 -6.81 3.57 -9.06
CA MET A 28 -7.16 3.36 -7.65
C MET A 28 -6.13 2.48 -6.94
N VAL A 29 -5.75 1.34 -7.54
CA VAL A 29 -4.73 0.43 -6.97
C VAL A 29 -3.40 1.16 -6.80
N VAL A 30 -2.94 1.90 -7.81
CA VAL A 30 -1.65 2.61 -7.77
C VAL A 30 -1.67 3.74 -6.75
N LEU A 31 -2.73 4.56 -6.72
CA LEU A 31 -2.86 5.63 -5.74
C LEU A 31 -2.88 5.10 -4.31
N LEU A 32 -3.69 4.08 -4.03
CA LEU A 32 -3.77 3.46 -2.71
C LEU A 32 -2.46 2.77 -2.31
N GLY A 33 -1.76 2.15 -3.27
CA GLY A 33 -0.43 1.58 -3.05
C GLY A 33 0.58 2.65 -2.63
N TRP A 34 0.64 3.77 -3.35
CA TRP A 34 1.52 4.89 -3.01
C TRP A 34 1.17 5.53 -1.67
N LEU A 35 -0.12 5.72 -1.38
CA LEU A 35 -0.58 6.28 -0.11
C LEU A 35 -0.22 5.36 1.06
N THR A 36 -0.51 4.05 0.97
CA THR A 36 -0.17 3.08 2.01
C THR A 36 1.35 3.05 2.24
N PHE A 37 2.14 3.02 1.16
CA PHE A 37 3.60 3.08 1.26
C PHE A 37 4.08 4.37 1.94
N ALA A 38 3.53 5.53 1.58
CA ALA A 38 3.93 6.81 2.15
C ALA A 38 3.55 6.92 3.64
N LEU A 39 2.40 6.36 4.03
CA LEU A 39 1.96 6.30 5.43
C LEU A 39 2.91 5.45 6.27
N GLU A 40 3.17 4.21 5.84
CA GLU A 40 4.08 3.31 6.56
C GLU A 40 5.52 3.85 6.56
N TYR A 41 6.00 4.43 5.46
CA TYR A 41 7.33 5.03 5.40
C TYR A 41 7.49 6.20 6.38
N ARG A 42 6.44 7.02 6.55
CA ARG A 42 6.50 8.22 7.40
C ARG A 42 6.19 7.94 8.86
N TYR A 43 5.29 7.00 9.14
CA TYR A 43 4.74 6.79 10.49
C TYR A 43 4.90 5.36 11.02
N GLY A 44 5.18 4.39 10.13
CA GLY A 44 5.28 2.94 10.36
C GLY A 44 6.63 2.44 10.88
N GLY A 45 7.26 3.17 11.79
CA GLY A 45 8.62 2.86 12.26
C GLY A 45 8.76 1.78 13.34
N GLU A 46 7.69 1.09 13.73
CA GLU A 46 7.67 0.30 14.99
C GLU A 46 7.70 -1.22 14.82
N SER A 47 7.27 -1.77 13.67
CA SER A 47 7.20 -3.22 13.47
C SER A 47 7.79 -3.67 12.14
N LYS A 48 8.77 -4.58 12.21
CA LYS A 48 9.34 -5.23 11.01
C LYS A 48 8.31 -6.07 10.26
N GLU A 49 7.35 -6.65 10.98
CA GLU A 49 6.28 -7.48 10.41
C GLU A 49 5.24 -6.60 9.70
N GLY A 50 4.96 -5.40 10.25
CA GLY A 50 4.11 -4.39 9.61
C GLY A 50 4.70 -3.95 8.27
N GLU A 51 5.98 -3.59 8.27
CA GLU A 51 6.69 -3.20 7.04
C GLU A 51 6.63 -4.28 5.95
N GLU A 52 6.80 -5.56 6.33
CA GLU A 52 6.73 -6.68 5.40
C GLU A 52 5.31 -6.91 4.87
N LEU A 53 4.31 -6.83 5.75
CA LEU A 53 2.92 -7.00 5.37
C LEU A 53 2.48 -5.91 4.39
N VAL A 54 2.83 -4.65 4.65
CA VAL A 54 2.55 -3.52 3.75
C VAL A 54 3.28 -3.72 2.43
N ALA A 55 4.58 -4.03 2.47
CA ALA A 55 5.37 -4.21 1.26
C ALA A 55 4.82 -5.34 0.37
N PHE A 56 4.52 -6.49 0.98
CA PHE A 56 3.94 -7.64 0.30
C PHE A 56 2.57 -7.29 -0.30
N SER A 57 1.68 -6.69 0.50
CA SER A 57 0.31 -6.42 0.07
C SER A 57 0.23 -5.38 -1.04
N VAL A 58 1.03 -4.32 -0.98
CA VAL A 58 1.16 -3.33 -2.05
C VAL A 58 1.69 -4.00 -3.32
N SER A 59 2.76 -4.79 -3.20
CA SER A 59 3.36 -5.49 -4.35
C SER A 59 2.36 -6.47 -5.00
N ALA A 60 1.69 -7.28 -4.19
CA ALA A 60 0.69 -8.25 -4.64
C ALA A 60 -0.47 -7.57 -5.37
N SER A 61 -0.98 -6.45 -4.83
CA SER A 61 -2.06 -5.67 -5.48
C SER A 61 -1.66 -5.22 -6.88
N ILE A 62 -0.43 -4.72 -7.05
CA ILE A 62 0.05 -4.28 -8.37
C ILE A 62 0.22 -5.44 -9.34
N VAL A 63 0.75 -6.58 -8.88
CA VAL A 63 0.98 -7.76 -9.74
C VAL A 63 -0.34 -8.41 -10.16
N ILE A 64 -1.35 -8.41 -9.29
CA ILE A 64 -2.67 -8.99 -9.57
C ILE A 64 -3.52 -8.08 -10.45
N ALA A 65 -3.31 -6.76 -10.41
CA ALA A 65 -4.09 -5.78 -11.17
C ALA A 65 -4.31 -6.15 -12.65
N PRO A 66 -3.28 -6.51 -13.46
CA PRO A 66 -3.49 -6.86 -14.87
C PRO A 66 -4.30 -8.16 -15.08
N LEU A 67 -4.33 -9.06 -14.09
CA LEU A 67 -5.10 -10.30 -14.18
C LEU A 67 -6.55 -10.09 -13.74
N HIS A 68 -6.74 -9.41 -12.60
CA HIS A 68 -8.03 -9.19 -11.98
C HIS A 68 -8.06 -7.86 -11.20
N VAL A 69 -8.38 -6.77 -11.91
CA VAL A 69 -8.37 -5.42 -11.34
C VAL A 69 -9.29 -5.26 -10.12
N ALA A 70 -10.48 -5.88 -10.12
CA ALA A 70 -11.42 -5.80 -9.01
C ALA A 70 -10.85 -6.42 -7.72
N PHE A 71 -10.15 -7.55 -7.83
CA PHE A 71 -9.50 -8.18 -6.68
C PHE A 71 -8.33 -7.34 -6.16
N ALA A 72 -7.51 -6.81 -7.07
CA ALA A 72 -6.43 -5.90 -6.71
C ALA A 72 -6.93 -4.64 -6.00
N GLU A 73 -8.04 -4.06 -6.46
CA GLU A 73 -8.66 -2.88 -5.87
C GLU A 73 -9.17 -3.16 -4.46
N VAL A 74 -9.94 -4.25 -4.28
CA VAL A 74 -10.41 -4.68 -2.95
C VAL A 74 -9.24 -4.88 -1.99
N PHE A 75 -8.16 -5.52 -2.45
CA PHE A 75 -6.98 -5.77 -1.63
C PHE A 75 -6.23 -4.48 -1.26
N ALA A 76 -6.07 -3.55 -2.22
CA ALA A 76 -5.45 -2.26 -2.00
C ALA A 76 -6.26 -1.38 -1.02
N VAL A 77 -7.59 -1.37 -1.14
CA VAL A 77 -8.47 -0.67 -0.20
C VAL A 77 -8.37 -1.29 1.19
N PHE A 78 -8.43 -2.62 1.28
CA PHE A 78 -8.34 -3.32 2.56
C PHE A 78 -7.04 -3.01 3.29
N ILE A 79 -5.89 -3.07 2.60
CA ILE A 79 -4.62 -2.81 3.26
C ILE A 79 -4.44 -1.33 3.64
N PHE A 80 -4.95 -0.41 2.82
CA PHE A 80 -4.95 1.01 3.16
C PHE A 80 -5.77 1.28 4.43
N LEU A 81 -6.95 0.67 4.56
CA LEU A 81 -7.77 0.81 5.76
C LEU A 81 -7.10 0.23 7.01
N MET A 82 -6.44 -0.92 6.87
CA MET A 82 -5.65 -1.53 7.96
C MET A 82 -4.51 -0.62 8.42
N GLU A 83 -3.78 -0.03 7.46
CA GLU A 83 -2.69 0.90 7.74
C GLU A 83 -3.19 2.16 8.46
N VAL A 84 -4.27 2.78 7.97
CA VAL A 84 -4.90 3.93 8.63
C VAL A 84 -5.40 3.58 10.03
N ALA A 85 -6.00 2.40 10.21
CA ALA A 85 -6.47 1.94 11.52
C ALA A 85 -5.31 1.72 12.51
N SER A 86 -4.20 1.14 12.04
CA SER A 86 -2.95 0.97 12.79
C SER A 86 -2.43 2.33 13.27
N LEU A 87 -2.31 3.30 12.36
CA LEU A 87 -1.86 4.65 12.68
C LEU A 87 -2.80 5.37 13.64
N PHE A 88 -4.12 5.23 13.47
CA PHE A 88 -5.10 5.83 14.36
C PHE A 88 -5.00 5.26 15.78
N ALA A 89 -4.84 3.94 15.91
CA ALA A 89 -4.62 3.30 17.21
C ALA A 89 -3.35 3.82 17.88
N LYS A 90 -2.26 3.94 17.11
CA LYS A 90 -0.98 4.49 17.56
C LYS A 90 -1.10 5.93 18.08
N PHE A 91 -1.69 6.84 17.31
CA PHE A 91 -1.85 8.24 17.73
C PHE A 91 -2.81 8.40 18.92
N LYS A 92 -3.87 7.59 19.00
CA LYS A 92 -4.80 7.60 20.13
C LYS A 92 -4.14 7.13 21.43
N LEU A 93 -3.24 6.16 21.35
CA LEU A 93 -2.43 5.71 22.49
C LEU A 93 -1.46 6.81 22.94
N PHE A 94 -0.82 7.51 22.00
CA PHE A 94 0.12 8.60 22.32
C PHE A 94 -0.57 9.83 22.94
N SER A 95 -1.82 10.11 22.57
CA SER A 95 -2.62 11.23 23.14
C SER A 95 -3.11 10.99 24.57
N ARG A 96 -3.00 9.76 25.11
CA ARG A 96 -3.41 9.42 26.49
C ARG A 96 -2.23 9.29 27.46
N SER A 97 -1.00 9.45 26.98
CA SER A 97 0.23 9.53 27.79
C SER A 97 0.55 10.97 28.17
#